data_AF-A0AA51QZ74-F1
#
_entry.id   AF-A0AA51QZ74-F1
#
_cell.length_a   1.000
_cell.length_b   1.000
_cell.length_c   1.000
_cell.angle_alpha   90.00
_cell.angle_beta   90.00
_cell.angle_gamma   90.00
#
_symmetry.space_group_name_H-M   'P 1'
#
loop_
_entity.id
_entity.type
_entity.pdbx_description
1 polymer ?
#
loop_
_entity_poly.entity_id
_entity_poly.type
_entity_poly.pdbx_seq_one_letter_code
_entity_poly.pdbx_strand_id
1 'polypeptide(L)' 'MQAINNMPATPAHLPFLQAICWQRDDVTSLDTDEMLDLYERGWNYRGVLADLEGEELAFLKALASAKHSWLLNDV' A
#
# COMPACT_ATOMS: atom_id res chain seq x y z
N MET A 1 5.27 2.83 -25.32
CA MET A 1 4.93 1.48 -24.81
C MET A 1 4.32 1.67 -23.45
N GLN A 2 3.02 1.43 -23.29
CA GLN A 2 2.40 1.44 -21.95
C GLN A 2 2.60 0.03 -21.39
N ALA A 3 3.31 -0.09 -20.27
CA ALA A 3 3.32 -1.34 -19.53
C ALA A 3 1.87 -1.62 -19.13
N ILE A 4 1.37 -2.77 -19.55
CA ILE A 4 0.16 -3.38 -19.01
C ILE A 4 0.44 -3.59 -17.51
N ASN A 5 0.11 -2.59 -16.70
CA ASN A 5 0.21 -2.66 -15.24
C ASN A 5 -0.87 -3.62 -14.77
N ASN A 6 -0.58 -4.92 -14.85
CA ASN A 6 -1.35 -5.93 -14.13
C ASN A 6 -1.17 -5.61 -12.64
N MET A 7 -2.20 -5.03 -12.05
CA MET A 7 -2.24 -4.84 -10.61
C MET A 7 -2.10 -6.22 -9.95
N PRO A 8 -1.10 -6.43 -9.07
CA PRO A 8 -1.00 -7.67 -8.33
C PRO A 8 -2.28 -7.83 -7.49
N ALA A 9 -2.74 -9.07 -7.36
CA ALA A 9 -3.83 -9.36 -6.44
C ALA A 9 -3.47 -8.83 -5.05
N THR A 10 -4.43 -8.18 -4.38
CA THR A 10 -4.23 -7.66 -3.04
C THR A 10 -3.76 -8.79 -2.12
N PRO A 11 -2.58 -8.66 -1.49
CA PRO A 11 -2.09 -9.66 -0.53
C PRO A 11 -3.09 -9.89 0.60
N ALA A 12 -3.18 -11.13 1.07
CA ALA A 12 -4.05 -11.47 2.19
C ALA A 12 -3.61 -10.83 3.52
N HIS A 13 -2.33 -10.44 3.61
CA HIS A 13 -1.74 -9.83 4.79
C HIS A 13 -1.03 -8.53 4.42
N LEU A 14 -1.48 -7.43 5.01
CA LEU A 14 -0.97 -6.08 4.80
C LEU A 14 -0.65 -5.46 6.16
N PRO A 15 0.39 -5.96 6.86
CA PRO A 15 0.65 -5.60 8.26
C PRO A 15 0.87 -4.09 8.45
N PHE A 16 1.57 -3.41 7.53
CA PHE A 16 1.77 -1.98 7.63
C PHE A 16 0.47 -1.20 7.41
N LEU A 17 -0.31 -1.56 6.38
CA LEU A 17 -1.62 -0.96 6.13
C LEU A 17 -2.57 -1.16 7.32
N GLN A 18 -2.60 -2.35 7.91
CA GLN A 18 -3.38 -2.65 9.11
C GLN A 18 -2.96 -1.78 10.28
N ALA A 19 -1.66 -1.61 10.49
CA ALA A 19 -1.14 -0.82 11.60
C ALA A 19 -1.48 0.68 11.45
N ILE A 20 -1.44 1.24 10.25
CA ILE A 20 -1.81 2.65 9.99
C ILE A 20 -3.34 2.86 9.94
N CYS A 21 -4.12 1.81 9.66
CA CYS A 21 -5.59 1.84 9.60
C CYS A 21 -6.26 1.55 10.97
N TRP A 22 -5.59 1.86 12.09
CA TRP A 22 -6.01 1.49 13.45
C TRP A 22 -7.42 1.93 13.90
N GLN A 23 -8.12 2.78 13.13
CA GLN A 23 -9.48 3.24 13.41
C GLN A 23 -10.58 2.40 12.72
N ARG A 24 -10.25 1.52 11.77
CA ARG A 24 -11.20 0.65 11.10
C ARG A 24 -10.90 -0.81 11.44
N ASP A 25 -11.96 -1.60 11.66
CA ASP A 25 -11.82 -3.01 12.03
C ASP A 25 -11.29 -3.89 10.88
N ASP A 26 -11.41 -3.45 9.62
CA ASP A 26 -11.08 -4.29 8.47
C ASP A 26 -10.54 -3.52 7.24
N VAL A 27 -9.26 -3.74 6.94
CA VAL A 27 -8.58 -3.20 5.75
C VAL A 27 -8.94 -3.92 4.46
N THR A 28 -9.51 -5.13 4.54
CA THR A 28 -9.83 -5.94 3.35
C THR A 28 -11.03 -5.41 2.57
N SER A 29 -11.83 -4.55 3.21
CA SER A 29 -12.95 -3.85 2.61
C SER A 29 -12.56 -2.60 1.81
N LEU A 30 -11.30 -2.13 1.95
CA LEU A 30 -10.84 -0.92 1.32
C LEU A 30 -10.65 -1.12 -0.17
N ASP A 31 -11.03 -0.12 -0.96
CA ASP A 31 -10.61 -0.07 -2.34
C ASP A 31 -9.16 0.39 -2.46
N THR A 32 -8.61 0.25 -3.66
CA THR A 32 -7.19 0.52 -3.93
C THR A 32 -6.81 2.00 -3.79
N ASP A 33 -7.77 2.91 -3.97
CA ASP A 33 -7.55 4.35 -3.77
C ASP A 33 -7.53 4.66 -2.27
N GLU A 34 -8.45 4.11 -1.49
CA GLU A 34 -8.45 4.22 -0.03
C GLU A 34 -7.17 3.62 0.59
N MET A 35 -6.70 2.47 0.08
CA MET A 35 -5.45 1.87 0.50
C MET A 35 -4.27 2.81 0.24
N LEU A 36 -4.19 3.39 -0.96
CA LEU A 36 -3.12 4.31 -1.32
C LEU A 36 -3.12 5.56 -0.43
N ASP A 37 -4.29 6.17 -0.20
CA ASP A 37 -4.44 7.33 0.68
C ASP A 37 -3.92 7.04 2.10
N LEU A 38 -4.16 5.83 2.62
CA LEU A 38 -3.64 5.41 3.92
C LEU A 38 -2.12 5.28 3.89
N TYR A 39 -1.54 4.61 2.89
CA TYR A 39 -0.09 4.51 2.76
C TYR A 39 0.59 5.87 2.66
N GLU A 40 0.02 6.80 1.90
CA GLU A 40 0.55 8.16 1.75
C GLU A 40 0.52 8.92 3.08
N ARG A 41 -0.61 8.88 3.80
CA ARG A 41 -0.78 9.55 5.10
C ARG A 41 0.08 8.91 6.19
N GLY A 42 0.18 7.58 6.17
CA GLY A 42 0.88 6.78 7.16
C GLY A 42 2.37 6.60 6.87
N TRP A 43 2.88 7.10 5.73
CA TRP A 43 4.21 6.83 5.21
C TRP A 43 5.27 6.90 6.30
N ASN A 44 5.37 7.99 7.05
CA ASN A 44 6.43 8.19 8.05
C ASN A 44 6.49 7.16 9.20
N TYR A 45 5.52 6.26 9.32
CA TYR A 45 5.46 5.23 10.36
C TYR A 45 6.02 3.86 9.95
N ARG A 46 6.52 3.70 8.71
CA ARG A 46 7.18 2.47 8.25
C ARG A 46 8.36 2.11 9.15
N GLY A 47 8.42 0.86 9.61
CA GLY A 47 9.45 0.38 10.54
C GLY A 47 9.25 0.83 12.00
N VAL A 48 8.24 1.67 12.28
CA VAL A 48 7.83 2.04 13.64
C VAL A 48 6.61 1.23 14.06
N LEU A 49 5.57 1.22 13.21
CA LEU A 49 4.32 0.50 13.49
C LEU A 49 4.33 -0.93 12.96
N ALA A 50 4.93 -1.14 11.80
CA ALA A 50 5.25 -2.44 11.22
C ALA A 50 6.28 -2.26 10.12
N ASP A 51 7.02 -3.32 9.81
CA ASP A 51 7.95 -3.34 8.69
C ASP A 51 7.16 -3.45 7.37
N LEU A 52 7.53 -2.61 6.39
CA LEU A 52 6.95 -2.64 5.04
C LEU A 52 7.88 -3.41 4.11
N GLU A 53 7.63 -4.70 3.95
CA GLU A 53 8.50 -5.61 3.20
C GLU A 53 7.69 -6.65 2.40
N GLY A 54 8.39 -7.47 1.62
CA GLY A 54 7.80 -8.64 0.96
C GLY A 54 6.64 -8.32 0.01
N GLU A 55 5.55 -9.07 0.13
CA GLU A 55 4.37 -8.97 -0.73
C GLU A 55 3.67 -7.61 -0.60
N GLU A 56 3.63 -7.03 0.61
CA GLU A 56 3.01 -5.72 0.84
C GLU A 56 3.79 -4.60 0.15
N LEU A 57 5.13 -4.66 0.21
CA LEU A 57 5.98 -3.71 -0.51
C LEU A 57 5.82 -3.82 -2.02
N ALA A 58 5.78 -5.06 -2.55
CA ALA A 58 5.57 -5.29 -3.98
C ALA A 58 4.19 -4.79 -4.45
N PHE A 59 3.15 -5.02 -3.63
CA PHE A 59 1.81 -4.49 -3.86
C PHE A 59 1.80 -2.97 -3.88
N LEU A 60 2.41 -2.31 -2.89
CA LEU A 60 2.47 -0.85 -2.83
C LEU A 60 3.21 -0.26 -4.04
N LYS A 61 4.30 -0.88 -4.50
CA LYS A 61 5.03 -0.44 -5.71
C LYS A 61 4.15 -0.46 -6.94
N ALA A 62 3.39 -1.53 -7.13
CA ALA A 62 2.48 -1.64 -8.26
C ALA A 62 1.31 -0.65 -8.14
N LEU A 63 0.77 -0.47 -6.94
CA LEU A 63 -0.30 0.49 -6.65
C LEU A 63 0.16 1.93 -6.93
N ALA A 64 1.31 2.34 -6.39
CA ALA A 64 1.89 3.65 -6.59
C ALA A 64 2.22 3.91 -8.07
N SER A 65 2.69 2.90 -8.79
CA SER A 65 2.93 2.99 -10.23
C SER A 65 1.63 3.16 -11.03
N ALA A 66 0.61 2.36 -10.74
CA ALA A 66 -0.68 2.40 -11.43
C ALA A 66 -1.44 3.72 -11.21
N LYS A 67 -1.28 4.32 -10.03
CA LYS A 67 -1.96 5.55 -9.62
C LYS A 67 -1.09 6.81 -9.77
N HIS A 68 0.13 6.69 -10.28
CA HIS A 68 1.10 7.78 -10.40
C HIS A 68 1.36 8.53 -9.06
N SER A 69 1.38 7.79 -7.95
CA SER A 69 1.64 8.34 -6.62
C SER A 69 3.09 8.80 -6.47
N TRP A 70 3.30 9.80 -5.61
CA TRP A 70 4.63 10.25 -5.21
C TRP A 70 5.43 9.16 -4.48
N LEU A 71 4.73 8.21 -3.84
CA LEU A 71 5.34 7.07 -3.15
C LEU A 71 6.25 6.25 -4.04
N LEU A 72 6.00 6.22 -5.35
CA LEU A 72 6.82 5.48 -6.31
C LEU A 72 8.31 5.89 -6.24
N ASN A 73 8.61 7.13 -5.86
CA ASN A 73 9.99 7.62 -5.78
C ASN A 73 10.64 7.34 -4.41
N ASP A 74 9.85 7.05 -3.38
CA ASP A 74 10.33 6.85 -2.01
C ASP A 74 10.34 5.38 -1.56
N VAL A 75 9.76 4.46 -2.36
CA VAL A 75 9.49 3.04 -2.04
C VAL A 75 10.51 2.05 -2.61
#